data_AF-A0A3D0UBN2-F1
#
_entry.id   AF-A0A3D0UBN2-F1
#
_cell.length_a   1.000
_cell.length_b   1.000
_cell.length_c   1.000
_cell.angle_alpha   90.00
_cell.angle_beta   90.00
_cell.angle_gamma   90.00
#
_symmetry.space_group_name_H-M   'P 1'
#
loop_
_entity.id
_entity.type
_entity.pdbx_description
1 polymer ?
#
loop_
_entity_poly.entity_id
_entity_poly.type
_entity_poly.pdbx_seq_one_letter_code
_entity_poly.pdbx_strand_id
1 'polypeptide(L)'
;MHLVFDVQGQINLERLQRAARLSLVQHPIMAMQLQESGLQPRWQAHPEHVLDAFRYCDLIEESECQPALDRFLVQERDYRIEPMLKIRVIRHTVDTVCIKVSCVPIDGRGFLI
;
A
#
# COMPACT_ATOMS: atom_id res chain seq x y z
N MET A 1 9.05 1.40 -3.21
CA MET A 1 8.78 2.66 -3.94
C MET A 1 7.70 3.43 -3.21
N HIS A 2 7.77 4.75 -3.25
CA HIS A 2 6.85 5.62 -2.51
C HIS A 2 6.35 6.74 -3.42
N LEU A 3 5.07 7.11 -3.29
CA LEU A 3 4.50 8.30 -3.90
C LEU A 3 3.82 9.11 -2.79
N VAL A 4 4.14 10.41 -2.74
CA VAL A 4 3.58 11.34 -1.76
C VAL A 4 3.00 12.52 -2.50
N PHE A 5 1.76 12.88 -2.18
CA PHE A 5 1.08 14.04 -2.76
C PHE A 5 0.00 14.57 -1.83
N ASP A 6 -0.28 15.86 -1.95
CA ASP A 6 -1.36 16.53 -1.23
C ASP A 6 -2.65 16.53 -2.05
N VAL A 7 -3.78 16.36 -1.37
CA VAL A 7 -5.11 16.36 -1.96
C VAL A 7 -5.95 17.47 -1.36
N GLN A 8 -6.47 18.35 -2.21
CA GLN A 8 -7.41 19.38 -1.79
C GLN A 8 -8.72 18.75 -1.32
N GLY A 9 -9.14 19.10 -0.09
CA GLY A 9 -10.31 18.52 0.57
C GLY A 9 -10.00 17.27 1.37
N GLN A 10 -11.04 16.63 1.91
CA GLN A 10 -10.91 15.43 2.73
C GLN A 10 -11.09 14.16 1.89
N ILE A 11 -10.17 13.22 2.08
CA ILE A 11 -10.23 11.92 1.43
C ILE A 11 -11.30 11.05 2.07
N ASN A 12 -12.13 10.44 1.22
CA ASN A 12 -13.01 9.37 1.63
C ASN A 12 -12.22 8.05 1.71
N LEU A 13 -11.94 7.61 2.93
CA LEU A 13 -11.09 6.44 3.20
C LEU A 13 -11.70 5.13 2.68
N GLU A 14 -13.02 4.96 2.74
CA GLU A 14 -13.70 3.75 2.25
C GLU A 14 -13.58 3.62 0.72
N ARG A 15 -13.75 4.73 0.01
CA ARG A 15 -13.56 4.77 -1.45
C ARG A 15 -12.11 4.46 -1.82
N LEU A 16 -11.14 5.00 -1.07
CA LEU A 16 -9.72 4.75 -1.32
C LEU A 16 -9.34 3.28 -1.03
N GLN A 17 -9.85 2.72 0.07
CA GLN A 17 -9.69 1.31 0.42
C GLN A 17 -10.22 0.39 -0.67
N ARG A 18 -11.41 0.69 -1.22
CA ARG A 18 -11.99 -0.05 -2.35
C ARG A 18 -11.18 0.11 -3.63
N ALA A 19 -10.70 1.31 -3.93
CA ALA A 19 -9.86 1.56 -5.10
C ALA A 19 -8.55 0.76 -5.01
N ALA A 20 -7.87 0.77 -3.87
CA ALA A 20 -6.66 -0.02 -3.62
C ALA A 20 -6.91 -1.52 -3.87
N ARG A 21 -8.03 -2.05 -3.36
CA ARG A 21 -8.41 -3.44 -3.57
C ARG A 21 -8.63 -3.79 -5.06
N LEU A 22 -9.28 -2.90 -5.81
CA LEU A 22 -9.50 -3.07 -7.25
C LEU A 22 -8.18 -2.98 -8.05
N SER A 23 -7.25 -2.11 -7.65
CA SER A 23 -5.91 -2.07 -8.26
C SER A 23 -5.18 -3.40 -8.11
N LEU A 24 -5.35 -4.09 -6.98
CA LEU A 24 -4.79 -5.43 -6.78
C LEU A 24 -5.47 -6.53 -7.61
N VAL A 25 -6.76 -6.37 -7.95
CA VAL A 25 -7.42 -7.24 -8.94
C VAL A 25 -6.83 -7.03 -10.33
N GLN A 26 -6.60 -5.76 -10.70
CA GLN A 26 -6.04 -5.39 -12.00
C GLN A 26 -4.56 -5.80 -12.13
N HIS A 27 -3.80 -5.77 -11.04
CA HIS A 27 -2.38 -6.14 -11.00
C HIS A 27 -2.11 -7.25 -9.96
N PRO A 28 -2.46 -8.52 -10.27
CA PRO A 28 -2.46 -9.62 -9.29
C PRO A 28 -1.13 -9.87 -8.59
N ILE A 29 0.00 -9.59 -9.25
CA ILE A 29 1.34 -9.78 -8.67
C ILE A 29 1.54 -8.97 -7.38
N MET A 30 0.89 -7.82 -7.25
CA MET A 30 0.93 -6.97 -6.06
C MET A 30 0.14 -7.56 -4.88
N ALA A 31 -0.76 -8.50 -5.17
CA ALA A 31 -1.59 -9.21 -4.21
C ALA A 31 -1.02 -10.60 -3.87
N MET A 32 0.16 -10.94 -4.36
CA MET A 32 0.80 -12.23 -4.11
C MET A 32 1.85 -12.10 -3.01
N GLN A 33 2.09 -13.22 -2.32
CA GLN A 33 3.20 -13.38 -1.38
C GLN A 33 4.33 -14.15 -2.05
N LEU A 34 5.58 -13.80 -1.71
CA LEU A 34 6.74 -14.58 -2.11
C LEU A 34 6.92 -15.75 -1.13
N GLN A 35 6.68 -16.97 -1.59
CA GLN A 35 6.93 -18.18 -0.82
C GLN A 35 8.35 -18.68 -1.12
N GLU A 36 9.24 -18.57 -0.14
CA GLU A 36 10.64 -18.98 -0.25
C GLU A 36 10.88 -20.45 0.14
N SER A 37 9.84 -21.16 0.61
CA SER A 37 9.97 -22.56 1.02
C SER A 37 10.15 -23.50 -0.17
N GLY A 38 11.20 -24.32 -0.17
CA GLY A 38 11.48 -25.32 -1.20
C GLY A 38 12.80 -25.05 -1.92
N LEU A 39 12.96 -25.60 -3.12
CA LEU A 39 14.17 -25.44 -3.93
C LEU A 39 14.24 -24.09 -4.68
N GLN A 40 13.10 -23.44 -4.91
CA GLN A 40 13.00 -22.17 -5.65
C GLN A 40 11.89 -21.29 -5.08
N PRO A 41 12.10 -19.95 -4.97
CA PRO A 41 11.05 -19.01 -4.59
C PRO A 41 9.92 -18.99 -5.62
N ARG A 42 8.69 -18.85 -5.15
CA ARG A 42 7.51 -18.75 -6.03
C ARG A 42 6.49 -17.75 -5.52
N TRP A 43 5.79 -17.11 -6.45
CA TRP A 43 4.64 -16.27 -6.16
C TRP A 43 3.42 -17.13 -5.83
N GLN A 44 2.76 -16.83 -4.72
CA GLN A 44 1.53 -17.49 -4.31
C GLN A 44 0.44 -16.46 -4.08
N ALA A 45 -0.76 -16.72 -4.61
CA ALA A 45 -1.91 -15.86 -4.38
C ALA A 45 -2.38 -15.95 -2.91
N HIS A 46 -2.72 -14.80 -2.32
CA HIS A 46 -3.51 -14.80 -1.09
C HIS A 46 -4.94 -15.28 -1.37
N PRO A 47 -5.61 -15.93 -0.40
CA PRO A 47 -7.04 -16.18 -0.48
C PRO A 47 -7.83 -14.86 -0.56
N GLU A 48 -8.92 -14.86 -1.33
CA GLU A 48 -9.74 -13.66 -1.57
C GLU A 48 -10.23 -13.00 -0.27
N HIS A 49 -10.70 -13.80 0.69
CA HIS A 49 -11.17 -13.30 1.99
C HIS A 49 -10.07 -12.62 2.83
N VAL A 50 -8.79 -12.98 2.62
CA VAL A 50 -7.66 -12.32 3.28
C VAL A 50 -7.44 -10.94 2.68
N LEU A 51 -7.50 -10.83 1.35
CA LEU A 51 -7.39 -9.55 0.65
C LEU A 51 -8.55 -8.61 1.00
N ASP A 52 -9.77 -9.13 1.05
CA ASP A 52 -10.95 -8.33 1.37
C ASP A 52 -10.96 -7.81 2.82
N ALA A 53 -10.40 -8.59 3.75
CA ALA A 53 -10.25 -8.19 5.15
C ALA A 53 -9.03 -7.26 5.39
N PHE A 54 -8.08 -7.19 4.46
CA PHE A 54 -6.85 -6.44 4.66
C PHE A 54 -7.10 -4.93 4.61
N ARG A 55 -6.66 -4.19 5.63
CA ARG A 55 -6.71 -2.72 5.63
C ARG A 55 -5.56 -2.16 4.79
N TYR A 56 -5.80 -1.81 3.53
CA TYR A 56 -4.81 -1.18 2.66
C TYR A 56 -4.53 0.27 3.06
N CYS A 57 -5.57 0.97 3.52
CA CYS A 57 -5.53 2.39 3.82
C CYS A 57 -5.70 2.63 5.32
N ASP A 58 -4.83 3.44 5.91
CA ASP A 58 -5.01 3.97 7.26
C ASP A 58 -4.99 5.49 7.27
N LEU A 59 -5.82 6.05 8.14
CA LEU A 59 -5.94 7.49 8.39
C LEU A 59 -5.33 7.79 9.75
N ILE A 60 -4.48 8.81 9.80
CA ILE A 60 -4.00 9.40 11.04
C ILE A 60 -4.27 10.90 11.02
N GLU A 61 -4.51 11.48 12.19
CA GLU A 61 -4.62 12.91 12.38
C GLU A 61 -3.40 13.36 13.18
N GLU A 62 -2.59 14.24 12.61
CA GLU A 62 -1.32 14.68 13.19
C GLU A 62 -1.16 16.18 12.97
N SER A 63 -0.61 16.89 13.97
CA SER A 63 -0.31 18.32 13.84
C SER A 63 0.91 18.60 12.96
N GLU A 64 1.82 17.62 12.84
CA GLU A 64 3.03 17.71 12.02
C GLU A 64 3.07 16.57 11.00
N CYS A 65 2.95 16.92 9.71
CA CYS A 65 2.88 15.91 8.65
C CYS A 65 4.22 15.22 8.38
N GLN A 66 5.33 15.96 8.35
CA GLN A 66 6.63 15.41 7.93
C GLN A 66 7.13 14.28 8.84
N PRO A 67 7.11 14.40 10.18
CA PRO A 67 7.55 13.29 11.05
C PRO A 67 6.69 12.03 10.88
N ALA A 68 5.39 12.19 10.67
CA ALA A 68 4.47 11.08 10.46
C ALA A 68 4.70 10.39 9.09
N LEU A 69 5.01 11.18 8.07
CA LEU A 69 5.41 10.69 6.75
C LEU A 69 6.73 9.91 6.83
N ASP A 70 7.77 10.48 7.44
CA ASP A 70 9.08 9.84 7.56
C ASP A 70 8.98 8.47 8.24
N ARG A 71 8.24 8.40 9.36
CA ARG A 71 7.95 7.13 10.06
C ARG A 71 7.30 6.11 9.16
N PHE A 72 6.33 6.52 8.33
CA PHE A 72 5.65 5.62 7.41
C PHE A 72 6.57 5.11 6.30
N LEU A 73 7.38 6.01 5.71
CA LEU A 73 8.27 5.70 4.60
C LEU A 73 9.35 4.70 4.99
N VAL A 74 9.89 4.80 6.21
CA VAL A 74 10.93 3.86 6.69
C VAL A 74 10.38 2.59 7.33
N GLN A 75 9.08 2.53 7.64
CA GLN A 75 8.47 1.36 8.28
C GLN A 75 8.64 0.10 7.42
N GLU A 76 9.34 -0.90 7.94
CA GLU A 76 9.48 -2.20 7.28
C GLU A 76 8.14 -2.95 7.19
N ARG A 77 8.04 -3.81 6.17
CA ARG A 77 6.82 -4.51 5.78
C ARG A 77 7.16 -5.95 5.42
N ASP A 78 6.34 -6.89 5.89
CA ASP A 78 6.55 -8.32 5.65
C ASP A 78 5.63 -8.80 4.53
N TYR A 79 6.11 -8.65 3.30
CA TYR A 79 5.38 -9.04 2.09
C TYR A 79 5.22 -10.56 1.90
N ARG A 80 5.66 -11.37 2.88
CA ARG A 80 5.34 -12.80 2.93
C ARG A 80 3.94 -13.04 3.49
N ILE A 81 3.38 -12.07 4.21
CA ILE A 81 2.07 -12.18 4.88
C ILE A 81 1.12 -11.04 4.53
N GLU A 82 1.62 -9.93 4.00
CA GLU A 82 0.80 -8.78 3.60
C GLU A 82 0.92 -8.45 2.10
N PRO A 83 -0.17 -7.93 1.48
CA PRO A 83 -0.10 -7.42 0.11
C PRO A 83 0.92 -6.30 -0.05
N MET A 84 1.44 -6.14 -1.25
CA MET A 84 2.57 -5.25 -1.54
C MET A 84 2.19 -3.78 -1.70
N LEU A 85 1.04 -3.38 -1.16
CA LEU A 85 0.47 -2.05 -1.24
C LEU A 85 -0.01 -1.62 0.14
N LYS A 86 0.45 -0.46 0.59
CA LYS A 86 -0.05 0.22 1.77
C LYS A 86 -0.21 1.70 1.50
N ILE A 87 -1.29 2.29 1.98
CA ILE A 87 -1.60 3.70 1.80
C ILE A 87 -1.85 4.33 3.17
N ARG A 88 -1.23 5.48 3.41
CA ARG A 88 -1.48 6.31 4.59
C ARG A 88 -2.04 7.65 4.15
N VAL A 89 -3.13 8.05 4.80
CA VAL A 89 -3.67 9.41 4.72
C VAL A 89 -3.30 10.11 6.03
N ILE A 90 -2.60 11.22 5.93
CA ILE A 90 -2.26 12.08 7.06
C ILE A 90 -3.15 13.30 6.96
N ARG A 91 -4.08 13.43 7.91
CA ARG A 91 -5.03 14.54 7.94
C ARG A 91 -4.44 15.72 8.67
N HIS A 92 -4.42 16.84 7.95
CA HIS A 92 -4.03 18.15 8.44
C HIS A 92 -4.94 19.22 7.79
N THR A 93 -4.46 20.45 7.59
CA THR A 93 -5.13 21.49 6.79
C THR A 93 -5.48 21.00 5.37
N VAL A 94 -4.61 20.16 4.80
CA VAL A 94 -4.79 19.44 3.54
C VAL A 94 -4.43 17.98 3.82
N ASP A 95 -5.17 17.02 3.24
CA ASP A 95 -4.86 15.60 3.41
C ASP A 95 -3.63 15.25 2.55
N THR A 96 -2.59 14.69 3.16
CA THR A 96 -1.42 14.15 2.45
C THR A 96 -1.56 12.64 2.30
N VAL A 97 -1.42 12.14 1.07
CA VAL A 97 -1.45 10.71 0.75
C VAL A 97 -0.03 10.22 0.56
N CYS A 98 0.31 9.14 1.26
CA CYS A 98 1.51 8.38 0.97
C CYS A 98 1.13 6.96 0.53
N ILE A 99 1.55 6.58 -0.66
CA ILE A 99 1.42 5.24 -1.21
C ILE A 99 2.77 4.55 -1.12
N LYS A 100 2.83 3.40 -0.46
CA LYS A 100 4.01 2.56 -0.32
C LYS A 100 3.78 1.23 -1.03
N VAL A 101 4.65 0.92 -1.97
CA VAL A 101 4.62 -0.31 -2.76
C VAL A 101 5.96 -1.02 -2.68
N SER A 102 5.95 -2.36 -2.58
CA SER A 102 7.17 -3.16 -2.64
C SER A 102 7.85 -3.03 -4.02
N CYS A 103 9.17 -2.90 -4.04
CA CYS A 103 9.93 -2.97 -5.28
C CYS A 103 10.30 -4.40 -5.69
N VAL A 104 9.89 -5.42 -4.92
CA VAL A 104 10.22 -6.81 -5.23
C VAL A 104 9.61 -7.26 -6.57
N PRO A 105 8.34 -6.96 -6.91
CA PRO A 105 7.78 -7.29 -8.23
C PRO A 105 7.69 -6.10 -9.19
N ILE A 106 7.96 -4.86 -8.76
CA ILE A 106 7.66 -3.64 -9.53
C ILE A 106 8.86 -2.69 -9.49
N ASP A 107 9.24 -2.20 -10.67
CA ASP A 107 10.18 -1.10 -10.86
C ASP A 107 9.46 0.25 -11.04
N GLY A 108 10.20 1.33 -11.31
CA GLY A 108 9.59 2.64 -11.51
C GLY A 108 8.56 2.70 -12.65
N ARG A 109 8.68 1.84 -13.67
CA ARG A 109 7.75 1.79 -14.80
C ARG A 109 6.43 1.14 -14.39
N GLY A 110 6.47 0.05 -13.64
CA GLY A 110 5.26 -0.62 -13.16
C GLY A 110 4.42 0.21 -12.18
N PHE A 111 4.93 1.34 -11.69
CA PHE A 111 4.19 2.28 -10.86
C PHE A 111 3.37 3.32 -11.66
N LEU A 112 3.60 3.44 -12.97
CA LEU A 112 2.99 4.45 -13.86
C LEU A 112 1.96 3.88 -14.85
N ILE A 113 1.74 2.56 -14.84
CA ILE A 113 0.83 1.83 -15.76
C ILE A 113 -0.39 1.38 -14.95
#